data_AF-A0A5M9WZS2-F1
#
_entry.id   AF-A0A5M9WZS2-F1
#
_cell.length_a   1.000
_cell.length_b   1.000
_cell.length_c   1.000
_cell.angle_alpha   90.00
_cell.angle_beta   90.00
_cell.angle_gamma   90.00
#
_symmetry.space_group_name_H-M   'P 1'
#
loop_
_entity.id
_entity.type
_entity.pdbx_description
1 polymer ?
#
loop_
_entity_poly.entity_id
_entity_poly.type
_entity_poly.pdbx_seq_one_letter_code
_entity_poly.pdbx_strand_id
1 'polypeptide(L)'
;MKQLPQIFSFIIIIVGISIVILTKTIEQVIPKLGYAAFQSAGAGSYSPINYEMNLDLNYWVGGICILVGAIYFIRHIAFFQHSITEMKKRNKEFEDKYK
;
A
#
# COMPACT_ATOMS: atom_id res chain seq x y z
N MET A 1 -23.16 -4.44 -6.86
CA MET A 1 -21.76 -4.77 -7.20
C MET A 1 -20.88 -3.57 -7.61
N LYS A 2 -21.33 -2.31 -7.55
CA LYS A 2 -20.55 -1.14 -8.03
C LYS A 2 -19.38 -0.71 -7.15
N GLN A 3 -19.31 -1.17 -5.89
CA GLN A 3 -18.26 -0.80 -4.93
C GLN A 3 -17.10 -1.82 -4.86
N LEU A 4 -17.23 -2.97 -5.53
CA LEU A 4 -16.20 -4.01 -5.52
C LEU A 4 -14.80 -3.48 -5.90
N PRO A 5 -14.65 -2.70 -7.01
CA PRO A 5 -13.34 -2.21 -7.43
C PRO A 5 -12.68 -1.28 -6.40
N GLN A 6 -13.49 -0.50 -5.69
CA GLN A 6 -13.01 0.41 -4.64
C GLN A 6 -12.50 -0.37 -3.43
N ILE A 7 -13.22 -1.42 -3.00
CA ILE A 7 -12.78 -2.29 -1.91
C ILE A 7 -11.46 -2.99 -2.27
N PHE A 8 -11.34 -3.49 -3.51
CA PHE A 8 -10.09 -4.09 -3.99
C PHE A 8 -8.92 -3.10 -4.02
N SER A 9 -9.15 -1.84 -4.43
CA SER A 9 -8.09 -0.82 -4.42
C SER A 9 -7.56 -0.55 -3.01
N PHE A 10 -8.44 -0.49 -2.00
CA PHE A 10 -8.04 -0.34 -0.61
C PHE A 10 -7.25 -1.55 -0.11
N ILE A 11 -7.70 -2.77 -0.42
CA ILE A 11 -6.99 -3.99 -0.05
C ILE A 11 -5.57 -3.99 -0.61
N ILE A 12 -5.40 -3.63 -1.88
CA ILE A 12 -4.09 -3.56 -2.54
C ILE A 12 -3.16 -2.55 -1.84
N ILE A 13 -3.69 -1.37 -1.47
CA ILE A 13 -2.92 -0.36 -0.72
C ILE A 13 -2.50 -0.91 0.64
N ILE A 14 -3.43 -1.52 1.39
CA ILE A 14 -3.15 -2.10 2.71
C ILE A 14 -2.08 -3.18 2.60
N VAL A 15 -2.20 -4.08 1.63
CA VAL A 15 -1.20 -5.13 1.37
C VAL A 15 0.18 -4.52 1.07
N GLY A 16 0.24 -3.50 0.20
CA GLY A 16 1.49 -2.81 -0.10
C GLY A 16 2.14 -2.18 1.13
N ILE A 17 1.35 -1.51 1.99
CA ILE A 17 1.81 -0.95 3.26
C ILE A 17 2.33 -2.06 4.19
N SER A 18 1.59 -3.17 4.31
CA SER A 18 2.00 -4.31 5.13
C SER A 18 3.34 -4.90 4.67
N ILE A 19 3.57 -5.02 3.36
CA ILE A 19 4.85 -5.50 2.80
C ILE A 19 5.99 -4.58 3.25
N VAL A 20 5.82 -3.25 3.12
CA VAL A 20 6.85 -2.28 3.52
C VAL A 20 7.15 -2.35 5.02
N ILE A 21 6.12 -2.44 5.86
CA ILE A 21 6.26 -2.53 7.33
C ILE A 21 6.99 -3.83 7.72
N LEU A 22 6.57 -4.97 7.17
CA LEU A 22 7.19 -6.26 7.46
C LEU A 22 8.65 -6.27 7.02
N THR A 23 8.93 -5.74 5.83
CA THR A 23 10.29 -5.63 5.29
C THR A 23 11.19 -4.84 6.24
N LYS A 24 10.75 -3.65 6.65
CA LYS A 24 11.50 -2.80 7.59
C LYS A 24 11.68 -3.46 8.96
N THR A 25 10.68 -4.21 9.42
CA THR A 25 10.75 -4.96 10.68
C THR A 25 11.80 -6.06 10.58
N ILE A 26 11.81 -6.81 9.48
CA ILE A 26 12.78 -7.88 9.23
C ILE A 26 14.20 -7.34 9.19
N GLU A 27 14.45 -6.21 8.52
CA GLU A 27 15.76 -5.54 8.49
C GLU A 27 16.28 -5.19 9.89
N GLN A 28 15.40 -4.80 10.81
CA GLN A 28 15.79 -4.43 12.17
C GLN A 28 15.91 -5.63 13.11
N VAL A 29 15.12 -6.67 12.88
CA VAL A 29 15.05 -7.85 13.75
C VAL A 29 16.15 -8.85 13.42
N ILE A 30 16.50 -9.05 12.15
CA ILE A 30 17.47 -10.07 11.75
C ILE A 30 18.88 -9.83 12.32
N PRO A 31 19.44 -8.60 12.32
CA PRO A 31 20.71 -8.35 13.00
C PRO A 31 20.63 -8.63 14.50
N LYS A 32 19.52 -8.31 15.16
CA LYS A 32 19.34 -8.57 16.61
C LYS A 32 19.25 -10.08 16.90
N LEU A 33 18.55 -10.83 16.07
CA LEU A 33 18.49 -12.29 16.15
C LEU A 33 19.87 -12.91 15.86
N GLY A 34 20.59 -12.39 14.86
CA GLY A 34 21.96 -12.77 14.55
C GLY A 34 22.90 -12.57 15.74
N TYR A 35 22.78 -11.43 16.43
CA TYR A 35 23.53 -11.14 17.65
C TYR A 35 23.19 -12.10 18.80
N ALA A 36 21.90 -12.39 19.01
CA ALA A 36 21.47 -13.33 20.05
C ALA A 36 21.98 -14.76 19.77
N ALA A 37 21.92 -15.21 18.52
CA ALA A 37 22.45 -16.50 18.09
C ALA A 37 23.99 -16.56 18.17
N PHE A 38 24.66 -15.45 17.85
CA PHE A 38 26.10 -15.33 17.98
C PHE A 38 26.54 -15.43 19.45
N GLN A 39 25.87 -14.72 20.36
CA GLN A 39 26.14 -14.81 21.80
C GLN A 39 25.86 -16.21 22.36
N SER A 40 24.78 -16.87 21.93
CA SER A 40 24.50 -18.23 22.37
C SER A 40 25.50 -19.26 21.85
N ALA A 41 26.09 -19.03 20.68
CA ALA A 41 27.14 -19.87 20.11
C ALA A 41 28.53 -19.64 20.73
N GLY A 42 28.72 -18.57 21.51
CA GLY A 42 30.03 -18.21 22.08
C GLY A 42 31.10 -17.91 21.02
N ALA A 43 30.68 -17.49 19.82
CA ALA A 43 31.58 -17.25 18.69
C ALA A 43 32.37 -15.94 18.85
N GLY A 44 33.47 -15.81 18.11
CA GLY A 44 34.53 -14.78 18.28
C GLY A 44 34.09 -13.30 18.21
N SER A 45 34.06 -12.68 17.02
CA SER A 45 33.57 -11.29 16.86
C SER A 45 32.29 -11.20 16.03
N TYR A 46 31.36 -10.36 16.47
CA TYR A 46 30.08 -10.11 15.80
C TYR A 46 30.18 -8.87 14.91
N SER A 47 29.62 -8.95 13.70
CA SER A 47 29.44 -7.79 12.82
C SER A 47 28.02 -7.78 12.24
N PRO A 48 27.22 -6.73 12.47
CA PRO A 48 25.87 -6.61 11.92
C PRO A 48 25.81 -6.65 10.39
N ILE A 49 26.87 -6.20 9.72
CA ILE A 49 26.95 -6.17 8.24
C ILE A 49 26.77 -7.56 7.62
N ASN A 50 27.17 -8.61 8.34
CA ASN A 50 27.06 -10.00 7.89
C ASN A 50 25.62 -10.51 7.90
N TYR A 51 24.70 -9.76 8.51
CA TYR A 51 23.27 -10.07 8.63
C TYR A 51 22.40 -9.05 7.89
N GLU A 52 22.99 -8.13 7.12
CA GLU A 52 22.23 -7.30 6.20
C GLU A 52 21.61 -8.15 5.10
N MET A 53 20.32 -7.94 4.87
CA MET A 53 19.63 -8.55 3.74
C MET A 53 19.31 -7.47 2.74
N ASN A 54 19.55 -7.77 1.47
CA ASN A 54 18.99 -6.98 0.40
C ASN A 54 17.48 -7.28 0.29
N LEU A 55 16.66 -6.34 0.73
CA LEU A 55 15.20 -6.41 0.64
C LEU A 55 14.62 -5.32 -0.29
N ASP A 56 15.45 -4.74 -1.17
CA ASP A 56 15.04 -3.71 -2.12
C ASP A 56 13.86 -4.17 -2.99
N LEU A 57 13.86 -5.44 -3.39
CA LEU A 57 12.77 -6.01 -4.18
C LEU A 57 11.44 -5.96 -3.44
N ASN A 58 11.42 -6.19 -2.12
CA ASN A 58 10.20 -6.12 -1.32
C ASN A 58 9.69 -4.67 -1.22
N TYR A 59 10.60 -3.70 -1.09
CA TYR A 59 10.24 -2.29 -1.14
C TYR A 59 9.67 -1.89 -2.49
N TRP A 60 10.24 -2.38 -3.60
CA TRP A 60 9.71 -2.16 -4.94
C TRP A 60 8.32 -2.77 -5.10
N VAL A 61 8.11 -4.02 -4.68
CA VAL A 61 6.81 -4.70 -4.77
C VAL A 61 5.75 -3.99 -3.90
N GLY A 62 6.10 -3.62 -2.67
CA GLY A 62 5.23 -2.87 -1.77
C GLY A 62 4.89 -1.49 -2.34
N GLY A 63 5.88 -0.78 -2.87
CA GLY A 63 5.72 0.52 -3.52
C GLY A 63 4.81 0.46 -4.74
N ILE A 64 5.01 -0.52 -5.64
CA ILE A 64 4.17 -0.73 -6.82
C ILE A 64 2.73 -1.06 -6.40
N CYS A 65 2.51 -1.90 -5.39
CA CYS A 65 1.17 -2.17 -4.88
C CYS A 65 0.46 -0.90 -4.42
N ILE A 66 1.13 -0.07 -3.61
CA ILE A 66 0.56 1.21 -3.14
C ILE A 66 0.24 2.12 -4.33
N LEU A 67 1.15 2.26 -5.29
CA LEU A 67 0.99 3.11 -6.47
C LEU A 67 -0.21 2.68 -7.33
N VAL A 68 -0.28 1.38 -7.66
CA VAL A 68 -1.38 0.82 -8.46
C VAL A 68 -2.71 1.00 -7.73
N GLY A 69 -2.76 0.66 -6.45
CA GLY A 69 -3.96 0.84 -5.63
C GLY A 69 -4.43 2.29 -5.58
N ALA A 70 -3.50 3.25 -5.40
CA ALA A 70 -3.80 4.68 -5.37
C ALA A 70 -4.33 5.19 -6.72
N ILE A 71 -3.74 4.78 -7.84
CA ILE A 71 -4.21 5.16 -9.19
C ILE A 71 -5.66 4.69 -9.41
N TYR A 72 -5.97 3.43 -9.08
CA TYR A 72 -7.33 2.91 -9.22
C TYR A 72 -8.33 3.65 -8.32
N PHE A 73 -7.93 3.96 -7.10
CA PHE A 73 -8.76 4.71 -6.16
C PHE A 73 -9.10 6.12 -6.67
N ILE A 74 -8.09 6.86 -7.15
CA ILE A 74 -8.27 8.22 -7.68
C ILE A 74 -9.17 8.21 -8.92
N ARG A 75 -8.94 7.30 -9.87
CA ARG A 75 -9.78 7.19 -11.08
C ARG A 75 -11.24 6.92 -10.74
N HIS A 76 -11.49 6.07 -9.75
CA HIS A 76 -12.84 5.77 -9.31
C HIS A 76 -13.54 6.97 -8.67
N ILE A 77 -12.84 7.73 -7.81
CA ILE A 77 -13.37 8.98 -7.23
C ILE A 77 -13.71 9.99 -8.31
N ALA A 78 -12.80 10.22 -9.26
CA ALA A 78 -13.00 11.19 -10.33
C ALA A 78 -14.22 10.84 -11.20
N PHE A 79 -14.40 9.55 -11.53
CA PHE A 79 -15.58 9.07 -12.24
C PHE A 79 -16.88 9.28 -11.47
N PHE A 80 -16.85 9.05 -10.15
CA PHE A 80 -18.02 9.23 -9.30
C PHE A 80 -18.41 10.71 -9.18
N GLN A 81 -17.43 11.61 -9.03
CA GLN A 81 -17.65 13.06 -9.01
C GLN A 81 -18.24 13.57 -10.33
N HIS A 82 -17.71 13.10 -11.46
CA HIS A 82 -18.27 13.42 -12.78
C HIS A 82 -19.73 12.98 -12.88
N SER A 83 -20.03 11.75 -12.46
CA SER A 83 -21.40 11.20 -12.50
C SER A 83 -22.39 12.01 -11.65
N ILE A 84 -21.99 12.44 -10.45
CA ILE A 84 -22.83 13.30 -9.58
C ILE A 84 -23.06 14.66 -10.23
N THR A 85 -22.03 15.25 -10.85
CA THR A 85 -22.11 16.56 -11.49
C THR A 85 -23.10 16.55 -12.66
N GLU A 86 -23.03 15.52 -13.50
CA GLU A 86 -23.97 15.30 -14.60
C GLU A 86 -25.42 15.11 -14.11
N MET A 87 -25.62 14.35 -13.03
CA MET A 87 -26.95 14.20 -12.43
C MET A 87 -27.51 15.54 -11.92
N LYS A 88 -26.67 16.35 -11.26
CA LYS A 88 -27.07 17.67 -10.76
C LYS A 88 -27.44 18.62 -11.89
N LYS A 89 -26.69 18.59 -13.00
CA LYS A 89 -26.98 19.38 -14.20
C LYS A 89 -28.32 19.00 -14.82
N ARG A 90 -28.57 17.71 -15.04
CA ARG A 90 -29.85 17.23 -15.57
C ARG A 90 -31.01 17.59 -14.65
N ASN A 91 -30.86 17.40 -13.33
CA ASN A 91 -31.92 17.76 -12.39
C ASN A 91 -32.29 19.25 -12.47
N LYS A 92 -31.29 20.13 -12.60
CA LYS A 92 -31.52 21.56 -12.80
C LYS A 92 -32.24 21.86 -14.11
N GLU A 93 -31.84 21.23 -15.22
CA GLU A 93 -32.53 21.38 -16.52
C GLU A 93 -33.99 20.89 -16.47
N PHE A 94 -34.29 19.84 -15.71
CA PHE A 94 -35.66 19.40 -15.45
C PHE A 94 -36.44 20.43 -14.63
N GLU A 95 -35.88 20.94 -13.52
CA GLU A 95 -36.52 21.97 -12.71
C GLU A 95 -36.80 23.25 -13.51
N ASP A 96 -35.86 23.69 -14.34
CA ASP A 96 -36.03 24.88 -15.19
C ASP A 96 -37.07 24.66 -16.31
N LYS A 97 -37.29 23.43 -16.76
CA LYS A 97 -38.24 23.09 -17.84
C LYS A 97 -39.68 22.90 -17.34
N TYR A 98 -39.85 22.50 -16.07
CA TYR A 98 -41.15 22.17 -15.48
C TYR A 98 -41.55 23.10 -14.32
N LYS A 99 -40.84 24.20 -14.13
CA LYS A 99 -41.30 25.39 -13.41
C LYS A 99 -42.09 26.32 -14.33
#